data_AF-A0A1G8BJV8-F1
#
_entry.id   AF-A0A1G8BJV8-F1
#
_cell.length_a   1.000
_cell.length_b   1.000
_cell.length_c   1.000
_cell.angle_alpha   90.00
_cell.angle_beta   90.00
_cell.angle_gamma   90.00
#
_symmetry.space_group_name_H-M   'P 1'
#
loop_
_entity.id
_entity.type
_entity.pdbx_description
1 polymer ?
#
loop_
_entity_poly.entity_id
_entity_poly.type
_entity_poly.pdbx_seq_one_letter_code
_entity_poly.pdbx_strand_id
1 'polypeptide(L)'
;MANPLGRVLNFPRRPSPITGANFQTRNALADADLRAVLLSELLEDLLHKERNRPDSLRVRMACVAAQELLNELTVLYRRASCEAHGGDRHD
;
A
#
# COMPACT_ATOMS: atom_id res chain seq x y z
N MET A 1 -34.97 23.83 -43.96
CA MET A 1 -33.53 24.15 -43.77
C MET A 1 -33.30 24.43 -42.30
N ALA A 2 -32.99 23.39 -41.50
CA ALA A 2 -32.77 23.52 -40.06
C ALA A 2 -31.33 23.95 -39.81
N ASN A 3 -31.13 25.10 -39.16
CA ASN A 3 -29.82 25.61 -38.80
C ASN A 3 -29.53 25.23 -37.33
N PRO A 4 -28.71 24.21 -37.03
CA PRO A 4 -28.41 23.86 -35.66
C PRO A 4 -27.37 24.85 -35.13
N LEU A 5 -27.83 25.89 -34.44
CA LEU A 5 -26.95 26.70 -33.58
C LEU A 5 -26.48 25.80 -32.42
N GLY A 6 -25.46 25.00 -32.70
CA GLY A 6 -24.78 24.15 -31.74
C GLY A 6 -24.24 25.01 -30.61
N ARG A 7 -24.89 24.96 -29.45
CA ARG A 7 -24.43 25.59 -28.23
C ARG A 7 -23.15 24.87 -27.78
N VAL A 8 -22.00 25.43 -28.11
CA VAL A 8 -20.71 24.98 -27.60
C VAL A 8 -20.65 25.31 -26.12
N LEU A 9 -20.77 24.29 -25.28
CA LEU A 9 -20.51 24.41 -23.85
C LEU A 9 -18.99 24.38 -23.65
N ASN A 10 -18.43 25.44 -23.06
CA ASN A 10 -17.02 25.45 -22.70
C ASN A 10 -16.77 24.31 -21.71
N PHE A 11 -15.88 23.38 -22.07
CA PHE A 11 -15.39 22.39 -21.12
C PHE A 11 -14.83 23.13 -19.89
N PRO A 12 -15.17 22.68 -18.66
CA PRO A 12 -14.65 23.30 -17.46
C PRO A 12 -13.12 23.33 -17.55
N ARG A 13 -12.55 24.53 -17.42
CA ARG A 13 -11.09 24.72 -17.42
C ARG A 13 -10.53 23.77 -16.36
N ARG A 14 -9.51 22.97 -16.75
CA ARG A 14 -8.86 22.02 -15.84
C ARG A 14 -8.59 22.74 -14.51
N PRO A 15 -9.01 22.18 -13.36
CA PRO A 15 -8.55 22.71 -12.09
C PRO A 15 -7.02 22.73 -12.14
N SER A 16 -6.43 23.82 -11.64
CA SER A 16 -4.98 23.99 -11.51
C SER A 16 -4.34 22.68 -11.05
N PRO A 17 -3.15 22.29 -11.57
CA PRO A 17 -2.51 21.04 -11.19
C PRO A 17 -2.54 20.96 -9.67
N ILE A 18 -3.10 19.87 -9.15
CA ILE A 18 -3.20 19.62 -7.71
C ILE A 18 -1.80 19.87 -7.17
N THR A 19 -1.63 20.98 -6.43
CA THR A 19 -0.34 21.36 -5.86
C THR A 19 0.17 20.11 -5.19
N GLY A 20 1.29 19.59 -5.71
CA GLY A 20 1.72 18.21 -5.50
C GLY A 20 1.44 17.82 -4.08
N ALA A 21 0.63 16.76 -3.89
CA ALA A 21 0.20 16.32 -2.58
C ALA A 21 1.41 16.47 -1.65
N ASN A 22 1.28 17.36 -0.65
CA ASN A 22 2.28 17.46 0.40
C ASN A 22 2.17 16.13 1.13
N PHE A 23 2.82 15.10 0.57
CA PHE A 23 3.24 13.94 1.29
C PHE A 23 4.16 14.55 2.32
N GLN A 24 3.59 14.92 3.46
CA GLN A 24 4.40 15.04 4.66
C GLN A 24 5.24 13.79 4.65
N THR A 25 6.55 13.97 4.80
CA THR A 25 7.52 12.90 4.99
C THR A 25 7.13 12.19 6.29
N ARG A 26 6.02 11.46 6.24
CA ARG A 26 5.54 10.57 7.25
C ARG A 26 6.66 9.56 7.39
N ASN A 27 7.08 9.33 8.62
CA ASN A 27 8.22 8.48 8.90
C ASN A 27 8.04 7.16 8.13
N ALA A 28 8.85 6.96 7.08
CA ALA A 28 8.69 5.85 6.14
C ALA A 28 8.71 4.49 6.86
N LEU A 29 9.43 4.44 7.99
CA LEU A 29 9.47 3.31 8.89
C LEU A 29 8.10 3.06 9.54
N ALA A 30 7.49 4.08 10.14
CA ALA A 30 6.17 3.97 10.77
C ALA A 30 5.08 3.57 9.75
N ASP A 31 5.19 4.08 8.53
CA ASP A 31 4.31 3.70 7.42
C ASP A 31 4.54 2.24 6.98
N ALA A 32 5.78 1.74 6.99
CA ALA A 32 6.10 0.35 6.72
C ALA A 32 5.59 -0.58 7.84
N ASP A 33 5.77 -0.19 9.11
CA ASP A 33 5.23 -0.89 10.27
C ASP A 33 3.71 -1.02 10.18
N LEU A 34 3.00 0.09 9.90
CA LEU A 34 1.54 0.09 9.75
C LEU A 34 1.09 -0.84 8.62
N ARG A 35 1.77 -0.80 7.47
CA ARG A 35 1.44 -1.68 6.33
C ARG A 35 1.68 -3.16 6.66
N ALA A 36 2.70 -3.48 7.44
CA ALA A 36 2.94 -4.86 7.88
C ALA A 36 1.82 -5.38 8.78
N VAL A 37 1.28 -4.54 9.68
CA VAL A 37 0.11 -4.89 10.49
C VAL A 37 -1.12 -5.15 9.60
N LEU A 38 -1.44 -4.21 8.71
CA LEU A 38 -2.60 -4.34 7.82
C LEU A 38 -2.51 -5.58 6.92
N LEU A 39 -1.32 -5.91 6.40
CA LEU A 39 -1.12 -7.12 5.60
C LEU A 39 -1.33 -8.39 6.44
N SER A 40 -0.88 -8.41 7.69
CA SER A 40 -1.11 -9.54 8.60
C SER A 40 -2.60 -9.74 8.85
N GLU A 41 -3.34 -8.67 9.16
CA GLU A 41 -4.80 -8.71 9.34
C GLU A 41 -5.51 -9.23 8.08
N LEU A 42 -5.10 -8.78 6.89
CA LEU A 42 -5.67 -9.25 5.62
C LEU A 42 -5.43 -10.75 5.38
N LEU A 43 -4.26 -11.26 5.72
CA LEU A 43 -3.93 -12.68 5.58
C LEU A 43 -4.75 -13.54 6.55
N GLU A 44 -4.92 -13.09 7.79
CA GLU A 44 -5.80 -13.73 8.77
C GLU A 44 -7.26 -13.76 8.30
N ASP A 45 -7.74 -12.64 7.75
CA ASP A 45 -9.08 -12.50 7.18
C ASP A 45 -9.31 -13.48 6.02
N LEU A 46 -8.30 -13.65 5.16
CA LEU A 46 -8.34 -14.60 4.05
C LEU A 46 -8.40 -16.04 4.55
N LEU A 47 -7.60 -16.39 5.56
CA LEU A 47 -7.65 -17.71 6.20
C LEU A 47 -9.01 -17.98 6.85
N HIS A 48 -9.60 -16.97 7.51
CA HIS A 48 -10.90 -17.11 8.15
C HIS A 48 -12.02 -17.33 7.11
N LYS A 49 -11.97 -16.60 5.99
CA LYS A 49 -12.93 -16.73 4.88
C LYS A 49 -12.75 -18.03 4.10
N GLU A 50 -11.51 -18.53 3.99
CA GLU A 50 -11.17 -19.78 3.30
C GLU A 50 -11.76 -21.03 3.98
N ARG A 51 -11.91 -21.03 5.31
CA ARG A 51 -12.55 -22.13 6.06
C ARG A 51 -13.96 -22.49 5.54
N ASN A 52 -14.58 -21.59 4.76
CA ASN A 52 -15.92 -21.75 4.17
C ASN A 52 -15.92 -22.20 2.69
N ARG A 53 -14.77 -22.51 2.06
CA ARG A 53 -14.69 -22.90 0.64
C ARG A 53 -13.89 -24.19 0.40
N PRO A 54 -14.23 -24.97 -0.65
CA PRO A 54 -13.58 -26.25 -0.95
C PRO A 54 -12.19 -26.14 -1.63
N ASP A 55 -11.83 -25.00 -2.26
CA ASP A 55 -10.50 -24.77 -2.89
C ASP A 55 -9.42 -24.33 -1.87
N SER A 56 -9.50 -24.90 -0.68
CA SER A 56 -9.06 -24.28 0.56
C SER A 56 -7.52 -24.36 0.76
N LEU A 57 -6.94 -25.53 0.51
CA LEU A 57 -5.55 -25.83 0.91
C LEU A 57 -4.50 -24.91 0.25
N ARG A 58 -4.67 -24.57 -1.03
CA ARG A 58 -3.69 -23.72 -1.75
C ARG A 58 -3.68 -22.30 -1.22
N VAL A 59 -4.86 -21.75 -0.93
CA VAL A 59 -5.00 -20.43 -0.33
C VAL A 59 -4.42 -20.43 1.08
N ARG A 60 -4.67 -21.49 1.86
CA ARG A 60 -4.09 -21.66 3.18
C ARG A 60 -2.56 -21.65 3.15
N MET A 61 -1.96 -22.48 2.29
CA MET A 61 -0.50 -22.56 2.14
C MET A 61 0.08 -21.23 1.66
N ALA A 62 -0.59 -20.55 0.72
CA ALA A 62 -0.15 -19.24 0.25
C ALA A 62 -0.20 -18.18 1.36
N CYS A 63 -1.25 -18.17 2.20
CA CYS A 63 -1.35 -17.22 3.31
C CYS A 63 -0.28 -17.47 4.38
N VAL A 64 0.01 -18.74 4.69
CA VAL A 64 1.09 -19.11 5.62
C VAL A 64 2.45 -18.64 5.07
N ALA A 65 2.76 -18.95 3.82
CA ALA A 65 4.00 -18.51 3.18
C ALA A 65 4.12 -16.99 3.10
N ALA A 66 3.01 -16.29 2.79
CA ALA A 66 2.98 -14.84 2.76
C ALA A 66 3.24 -14.21 4.15
N GLN A 67 2.73 -14.83 5.22
CA GLN A 67 2.96 -14.37 6.59
C GLN A 67 4.44 -14.53 7.00
N GLU A 68 5.07 -15.65 6.63
CA GLU A 68 6.50 -15.89 6.88
C GLU A 68 7.36 -14.84 6.16
N LEU A 69 7.09 -14.59 4.87
CA LEU A 69 7.79 -13.57 4.08
C LEU A 69 7.59 -12.16 4.65
N LEU A 70 6.38 -11.85 5.11
CA LEU A 70 6.08 -10.55 5.73
C LEU A 70 6.90 -10.34 7.01
N ASN A 71 6.99 -11.37 7.85
CA ASN A 71 7.82 -11.33 9.07
C ASN A 71 9.29 -11.11 8.72
N GLU A 72 9.83 -11.84 7.74
CA GLU A 72 11.22 -11.67 7.29
C GLU A 72 11.48 -10.25 6.76
N LEU A 73 10.59 -9.74 5.90
CA LEU A 73 10.68 -8.37 5.39
C LEU A 73 10.69 -7.34 6.53
N THR A 74 9.91 -7.57 7.60
CA THR A 74 9.90 -6.66 8.74
C THR A 74 11.21 -6.59 9.49
N VAL A 75 11.88 -7.73 9.64
CA VAL A 75 13.22 -7.79 10.24
C VAL A 75 14.22 -7.06 9.34
N LEU A 76 14.17 -7.32 8.02
CA LEU A 76 15.11 -6.74 7.07
C LEU A 76 15.02 -5.21 7.00
N TYR A 77 13.81 -4.64 6.88
CA TYR A 77 13.70 -3.18 6.77
C TYR A 77 14.03 -2.46 8.08
N ARG A 78 13.68 -3.05 9.25
CA ARG A 78 14.05 -2.47 10.55
C ARG A 78 15.57 -2.49 10.74
N ARG A 79 16.22 -3.59 10.37
CA ARG A 79 17.68 -3.70 10.38
C ARG A 79 18.33 -2.64 9.49
N ALA A 80 17.90 -2.55 8.23
CA ALA A 80 18.42 -1.56 7.29
C ALA A 80 18.22 -0.12 7.80
N SER A 81 17.09 0.14 8.49
CA SER A 81 16.83 1.43 9.11
C SER A 81 17.79 1.70 10.28
N CYS A 82 18.04 0.73 11.16
CA CYS A 82 19.00 0.88 12.25
C CYS A 82 20.43 1.10 11.74
N GLU A 83 20.85 0.38 10.70
CA GLU A 83 22.18 0.54 10.08
C GLU A 83 22.33 1.94 9.46
N ALA A 84 21.31 2.44 8.75
CA ALA A 84 21.31 3.78 8.17
C ALA A 84 21.41 4.90 9.23
N HIS A 85 20.77 4.75 10.39
CA HIS A 85 20.83 5.74 11.47
C HIS A 85 22.07 5.58 12.37
N GLY A 86 22.73 4.42 12.35
CA GLY A 86 23.95 4.15 13.11
C GLY A 86 25.23 4.60 12.41
N GLY A 87 25.22 4.66 11.07
CA GLY A 87 26.37 5.12 10.26
C GLY A 87 26.66 6.62 10.34
N ASP A 88 25.69 7.43 10.76
CA ASP A 88 25.79 8.91 10.84
C ASP A 88 26.49 9.40 12.12
N ARG A 89 27.07 8.49 12.92
CA ARG A 89 27.72 8.78 14.22
C ARG A 89 29.23 8.58 14.23
N HIS A 90 29.87 8.42 13.08
CA HIS A 90 31.32 8.38 12.94
C HIS A 90 31.76 9.36 11.85
N ASP A 91 31.77 10.65 12.19
CA ASP A 91 32.62 11.69 11.61
C ASP A 91 33.06 12.65 12.73
#